data_AF-A0A9P5UJZ1-F1
#
_entry.id   AF-A0A9P5UJZ1-F1
#
_cell.length_a   1.000
_cell.length_b   1.000
_cell.length_c   1.000
_cell.angle_alpha   90.00
_cell.angle_beta   90.00
_cell.angle_gamma   90.00
#
_symmetry.space_group_name_H-M   'P 1'
#
loop_
_entity.id
_entity.type
_entity.pdbx_description
1 polymer ?
#
loop_
_entity_poly.entity_id
_entity_poly.type
_entity_poly.pdbx_seq_one_letter_code
_entity_poly.pdbx_strand_id
1 'polypeptide(L)'
;MVARSHEDDFPSTIQHLPILTKAKTTFTTSADVDRQVSEALSQGTSLYDLDVDTLKDLKPSIIVTQDLCNVCSIDLVSVQRVASKMNPQPEIVTLNPTSLSEVMESITAVGTAIGHAEEATKVRTMLEERIQKCIDVTTEAKTNPAYKPKKVMFFEWTEPIYPAGHWTPEMIEIAGGVHPINPPGIPSKRVSVEDVAAVEPEVLIICPCGLDLAATRKEYDLLMEKEWFRDLSNKATTVALVDGNQMFNRSGPRLI
;
A
#
# COMPACT_ATOMS: atom_id res chain seq x y z
N MET A 1 4.51 -10.53 19.52
CA MET A 1 5.19 -9.37 18.90
C MET A 1 5.85 -8.57 20.00
N VAL A 2 7.09 -8.09 19.79
CA VAL A 2 7.87 -7.35 20.83
C VAL A 2 8.14 -5.89 20.44
N ALA A 3 8.02 -5.55 19.17
CA ALA A 3 8.21 -4.21 18.61
C ALA A 3 7.50 -4.12 17.26
N ARG A 4 7.39 -2.91 16.71
CA ARG A 4 6.67 -2.62 15.45
C ARG A 4 7.35 -1.53 14.63
N SER A 5 7.01 -1.41 13.35
CA SER A 5 7.40 -0.25 12.54
C SER A 5 6.57 0.99 12.89
N HIS A 6 6.95 2.17 12.39
CA HIS A 6 6.14 3.39 12.57
C HIS A 6 4.79 3.33 11.86
N GLU A 7 4.65 2.51 10.82
CA GLU A 7 3.40 2.36 10.07
C GLU A 7 2.52 1.23 10.62
N ASP A 8 3.05 0.32 11.44
CA ASP A 8 2.29 -0.77 12.07
C ASP A 8 1.43 -0.26 13.24
N ASP A 9 0.37 0.49 12.94
CA ASP A 9 -0.52 1.15 13.90
C ASP A 9 -1.81 0.37 14.23
N PHE A 10 -1.96 -0.84 13.67
CA PHE A 10 -3.13 -1.69 13.82
C PHE A 10 -2.76 -3.16 14.12
N PRO A 11 -3.53 -3.88 14.95
CA PRO A 11 -4.68 -3.43 15.73
C PRO A 11 -4.30 -2.51 16.89
N SER A 12 -5.27 -1.83 17.50
CA SER A 12 -5.02 -0.94 18.64
C SER A 12 -4.30 -1.63 19.81
N THR A 13 -4.45 -2.95 19.92
CA THR A 13 -3.79 -3.78 20.94
C THR A 13 -2.27 -3.81 20.81
N ILE A 14 -1.67 -3.51 19.65
CA ILE A 14 -0.20 -3.49 19.48
C ILE A 14 0.41 -2.09 19.68
N GLN A 15 -0.39 -1.05 19.88
CA GLN A 15 0.11 0.33 19.89
C GLN A 15 1.04 0.66 21.06
N HIS A 16 0.97 -0.13 22.13
CA HIS A 16 1.86 -0.01 23.29
C HIS A 16 3.28 -0.54 23.03
N LEU A 17 3.49 -1.29 21.95
CA LEU A 17 4.81 -1.83 21.60
C LEU A 17 5.74 -0.73 21.08
N PRO A 18 7.06 -0.83 21.36
CA PRO A 18 8.05 0.12 20.89
C PRO A 18 8.09 0.18 19.36
N ILE A 19 8.21 1.40 18.83
CA ILE A 19 8.37 1.69 17.41
C ILE A 19 9.87 1.71 17.11
N LEU A 20 10.34 0.87 16.18
CA LEU A 20 11.76 0.74 15.86
C LEU A 20 12.20 1.49 14.61
N THR A 21 11.26 1.95 13.78
CA THR A 21 11.59 2.68 12.55
C THR A 21 11.05 4.10 12.59
N LYS A 22 11.69 5.01 11.87
CA LYS A 22 11.22 6.39 11.72
C LYS A 22 11.51 6.88 10.31
N ALA A 23 10.51 7.45 9.64
CA ALA A 23 10.72 8.15 8.39
C ALA A 23 11.60 9.40 8.59
N LYS A 24 12.56 9.62 7.69
CA LYS A 24 13.36 10.85 7.66
C LYS A 24 12.67 11.99 6.92
N THR A 25 11.70 11.65 6.08
CA THR A 25 10.87 12.63 5.40
C THR A 25 9.90 13.28 6.39
N THR A 26 9.54 14.52 6.13
CA THR A 26 8.47 15.22 6.84
C THR A 26 7.38 15.55 5.85
N PHE A 27 6.17 15.07 6.11
CA PHE A 27 5.04 15.35 5.21
C PHE A 27 4.59 16.80 5.33
N THR A 28 4.61 17.52 4.20
CA THR A 28 3.96 18.83 4.05
C THR A 28 2.93 18.78 2.92
N THR A 29 3.36 18.31 1.75
CA THR A 29 2.55 18.01 0.57
C THR A 29 3.12 16.77 -0.12
N SER A 30 2.32 16.13 -0.98
CA SER A 30 2.81 15.03 -1.81
C SER A 30 4.01 15.43 -2.68
N ALA A 31 3.99 16.64 -3.26
CA ALA A 31 5.09 17.17 -4.07
C ALA A 31 6.39 17.32 -3.28
N ASP A 32 6.29 17.82 -2.04
CA ASP A 32 7.46 18.03 -1.19
C ASP A 32 8.07 16.72 -0.69
N VAL A 33 7.23 15.74 -0.34
CA VAL A 33 7.74 14.42 0.04
C VAL A 33 8.38 13.71 -1.15
N ASP A 34 7.79 13.78 -2.35
CA ASP A 34 8.42 13.24 -3.56
C ASP A 34 9.81 13.85 -3.82
N ARG A 35 9.93 15.18 -3.62
CA ARG A 35 11.22 15.88 -3.71
C ARG A 35 12.22 15.37 -2.67
N GLN A 36 11.81 15.24 -1.40
CA GLN A 36 12.67 14.73 -0.32
C GLN A 36 13.13 13.28 -0.59
N VAL A 37 12.20 12.42 -1.04
CA VAL A 37 12.48 11.03 -1.39
C VAL A 37 13.45 10.95 -2.57
N SER A 38 13.18 11.68 -3.64
CA SER A 38 14.02 11.72 -4.84
C SER A 38 15.44 12.18 -4.51
N GLU A 39 15.57 13.22 -3.69
CA GLU A 39 16.87 13.72 -3.22
C GLU A 39 17.62 12.64 -2.42
N ALA A 40 16.97 12.01 -1.44
CA ALA A 40 17.58 10.97 -0.62
C ALA A 40 18.04 9.76 -1.44
N LEU A 41 17.22 9.29 -2.40
CA LEU A 41 17.55 8.19 -3.31
C LEU A 41 18.71 8.54 -4.24
N SER A 42 18.74 9.76 -4.78
CA SER A 42 19.84 10.23 -5.64
C SER A 42 21.19 10.26 -4.92
N GLN A 43 21.17 10.46 -3.60
CA GLN A 43 22.35 10.47 -2.73
C GLN A 43 22.67 9.08 -2.16
N GLY A 44 21.86 8.04 -2.45
CA GLY A 44 22.02 6.70 -1.90
C GLY A 44 21.81 6.62 -0.39
N THR A 45 21.05 7.57 0.17
CA THR A 45 20.75 7.61 1.62
C THR A 45 19.47 6.84 1.93
N SER A 46 19.45 6.14 3.07
CA SER A 46 18.24 5.43 3.51
C SER A 46 17.16 6.42 3.96
N LEU A 47 15.92 6.18 3.54
CA LEU A 47 14.73 6.99 3.88
C LEU A 47 14.26 6.82 5.32
N TYR A 48 14.77 5.80 6.01
CA TYR A 48 14.35 5.42 7.35
C TYR A 48 15.53 5.30 8.31
N ASP A 49 15.27 5.59 9.57
CA ASP A 49 16.14 5.20 10.67
C ASP A 49 15.63 3.90 11.32
N LEU A 50 16.55 3.09 11.82
CA LEU A 50 16.27 1.88 12.60
C LEU A 50 16.91 2.01 13.98
N ASP A 51 16.13 1.82 15.03
CA ASP A 51 16.63 1.71 16.40
C ASP A 51 17.25 0.32 16.61
N VAL A 52 18.54 0.24 16.25
CA VAL A 52 19.34 -0.99 16.31
C VAL A 52 19.56 -1.46 17.73
N ASP A 53 19.70 -0.54 18.68
CA ASP A 53 20.01 -0.88 20.07
C ASP A 53 18.78 -1.51 20.73
N THR A 54 17.61 -0.88 20.60
CA THR A 54 16.36 -1.47 21.08
C THR A 54 16.04 -2.79 20.36
N LEU A 55 16.27 -2.89 19.04
CA LEU A 55 16.07 -4.14 18.30
C LEU A 55 16.93 -5.30 18.87
N LYS A 56 18.19 -5.02 19.19
CA LYS A 56 19.11 -6.01 19.78
C LYS A 56 18.70 -6.40 21.20
N ASP A 57 18.30 -5.42 22.01
CA ASP A 57 17.91 -5.65 23.40
C ASP A 57 16.64 -6.50 23.50
N LEU A 58 15.69 -6.32 22.59
CA LEU A 58 14.44 -7.09 22.52
C LEU A 58 14.63 -8.54 22.07
N LYS A 59 15.76 -8.86 21.43
CA LYS A 59 16.13 -10.22 20.96
C LYS A 59 14.96 -10.96 20.27
N PRO A 60 14.34 -10.38 19.23
CA PRO A 60 13.32 -11.08 18.47
C PRO A 60 13.87 -12.38 17.89
N SER A 61 13.04 -13.42 17.81
CA SER A 61 13.35 -14.64 17.08
C SER A 61 13.06 -14.51 15.59
N ILE A 62 12.14 -13.62 15.21
CA ILE A 62 11.67 -13.39 13.84
C ILE A 62 11.57 -11.89 13.59
N ILE A 63 12.02 -11.45 12.42
CA ILE A 63 11.79 -10.12 11.88
C ILE A 63 10.96 -10.27 10.60
N VAL A 64 9.78 -9.65 10.58
CA VAL A 64 8.97 -9.54 9.36
C VAL A 64 9.28 -8.20 8.71
N THR A 65 9.61 -8.22 7.42
CA THR A 65 9.93 -7.00 6.65
C THR A 65 9.42 -7.14 5.22
N GLN A 66 9.47 -6.04 4.47
CA GLN A 66 9.20 -6.00 3.04
C GLN A 66 10.36 -5.32 2.31
N ASP A 67 10.46 -5.57 1.01
CA ASP A 67 11.39 -4.95 0.05
C ASP A 67 10.64 -4.58 -1.26
N LEU A 68 9.30 -4.47 -1.18
CA LEU A 68 8.41 -4.27 -2.32
C LEU A 68 8.53 -2.85 -2.90
N CYS A 69 8.73 -1.86 -2.03
CA CYS A 69 8.84 -0.47 -2.41
C CYS A 69 10.06 0.16 -1.73
N ASN A 70 11.01 0.63 -2.54
CA ASN A 70 12.21 1.33 -2.06
C ASN A 70 11.90 2.68 -1.38
N VAL A 71 10.64 3.11 -1.38
CA VAL A 71 10.16 4.35 -0.76
C VAL A 71 9.48 4.10 0.57
N CYS A 72 8.64 3.08 0.69
CA CYS A 72 7.71 2.91 1.82
C CYS A 72 8.24 2.03 2.95
N SER A 73 9.42 1.41 2.81
CA SER A 73 9.99 0.55 3.84
C SER A 73 11.48 0.76 4.05
N ILE A 74 11.94 0.34 5.22
CA ILE A 74 13.36 0.21 5.49
C ILE A 74 14.00 -0.77 4.50
N ASP A 75 15.22 -0.47 4.05
CA ASP A 75 15.92 -1.32 3.11
C ASP A 75 16.29 -2.67 3.73
N LEU A 76 16.04 -3.76 2.98
CA LEU A 76 16.28 -5.13 3.43
C LEU A 76 17.74 -5.36 3.83
N VAL A 77 18.68 -4.72 3.13
CA VAL A 77 20.13 -4.84 3.39
C VAL A 77 20.49 -4.34 4.79
N SER A 78 19.90 -3.23 5.24
CA SER A 78 20.08 -2.71 6.59
C SER A 78 19.54 -3.67 7.65
N VAL A 79 18.36 -4.24 7.42
CA VAL A 79 17.77 -5.24 8.35
C VAL A 79 18.65 -6.48 8.46
N GLN A 80 19.09 -7.05 7.33
CA GLN A 80 19.99 -8.20 7.28
C GLN A 80 21.34 -7.92 7.97
N ARG A 81 21.91 -6.74 7.76
CA ARG A 81 23.17 -6.31 8.40
C ARG A 81 23.05 -6.24 9.92
N VAL A 82 21.91 -5.82 10.44
CA VAL A 82 21.68 -5.75 11.89
C VAL A 82 21.42 -7.16 12.45
N ALA A 83 20.53 -7.93 11.82
CA ALA A 83 20.21 -9.30 12.24
C ALA A 83 21.43 -10.22 12.30
N SER A 84 22.33 -10.16 11.31
CA SER A 84 23.57 -10.96 11.27
C SER A 84 24.55 -10.65 12.41
N LYS A 85 24.36 -9.56 13.15
CA LYS A 85 25.15 -9.18 14.33
C LYS A 85 24.46 -9.52 15.65
N MET A 86 23.28 -10.15 15.61
CA MET A 86 22.51 -10.54 16.78
C MET A 86 22.82 -12.00 17.18
N ASN A 87 22.68 -12.30 18.47
CA ASN A 87 22.82 -13.66 18.99
C ASN A 87 21.71 -13.95 20.03
N PRO A 88 20.76 -14.87 19.74
CA PRO A 88 20.62 -15.62 18.49
C PRO A 88 20.30 -14.70 17.30
N GLN A 89 20.69 -15.12 16.10
CA GLN A 89 20.31 -14.42 14.87
C GLN A 89 18.83 -14.69 14.58
N PRO A 90 17.98 -13.65 14.40
CA PRO A 90 16.59 -13.84 14.05
C PRO A 90 16.42 -14.40 12.62
N GLU A 91 15.36 -15.16 12.41
CA GLU A 91 14.84 -15.46 11.08
C GLU A 91 14.27 -14.18 10.46
N ILE A 92 14.57 -13.91 9.19
CA ILE A 92 14.00 -12.78 8.46
C ILE A 92 12.96 -13.31 7.48
N VAL A 93 11.70 -12.95 7.69
CA VAL A 93 10.59 -13.22 6.78
C VAL A 93 10.37 -11.98 5.93
N THR A 94 10.76 -12.06 4.65
CA THR A 94 10.59 -10.96 3.69
C THR A 94 9.33 -11.20 2.86
N LEU A 95 8.42 -10.24 2.84
CA LEU A 95 7.14 -10.31 2.14
C LEU A 95 7.12 -9.27 1.02
N ASN A 96 6.92 -9.70 -0.22
CA ASN A 96 6.89 -8.82 -1.40
C ASN A 96 5.69 -9.13 -2.31
N PRO A 97 4.45 -9.10 -1.80
CA PRO A 97 3.30 -9.44 -2.62
C PRO A 97 3.02 -8.38 -3.68
N THR A 98 2.74 -8.81 -4.89
CA THR A 98 2.37 -7.96 -6.03
C THR A 98 0.92 -8.15 -6.45
N SER A 99 0.26 -9.23 -6.01
CA SER A 99 -1.14 -9.58 -6.29
C SER A 99 -1.90 -9.90 -5.00
N LEU A 100 -3.24 -9.89 -5.04
CA LEU A 100 -4.06 -10.31 -3.89
C LEU A 100 -3.77 -11.76 -3.48
N SER A 101 -3.53 -12.65 -4.44
CA SER A 101 -3.13 -14.03 -4.16
C SER A 101 -1.84 -14.08 -3.35
N GLU A 102 -0.82 -13.31 -3.73
CA GLU A 102 0.44 -13.23 -2.99
C GLU A 102 0.26 -12.57 -1.61
N VAL A 103 -0.68 -11.63 -1.45
CA VAL A 103 -1.05 -11.13 -0.11
C VAL A 103 -1.64 -12.24 0.75
N MET A 104 -2.50 -13.11 0.19
CA MET A 104 -3.04 -14.25 0.91
C MET A 104 -1.96 -15.27 1.27
N GLU A 105 -1.00 -15.52 0.37
CA GLU A 105 0.17 -16.36 0.63
C GLU A 105 1.06 -15.78 1.73
N SER A 106 1.20 -14.45 1.79
CA SER A 106 1.96 -13.76 2.83
C SER A 106 1.39 -14.03 4.24
N ILE A 107 0.06 -14.19 4.37
CA ILE A 107 -0.58 -14.59 5.64
C ILE A 107 -0.12 -16.00 6.04
N THR A 108 -0.09 -16.94 5.09
CA THR A 108 0.41 -18.30 5.33
C THR A 108 1.90 -18.31 5.69
N ALA A 109 2.72 -17.50 5.00
CA ALA A 109 4.15 -17.39 5.26
C ALA A 109 4.43 -16.87 6.68
N VAL A 110 3.78 -15.78 7.08
CA VAL A 110 3.89 -15.23 8.44
C VAL A 110 3.43 -16.25 9.47
N GLY A 111 2.25 -16.85 9.27
CA GLY A 111 1.70 -17.87 10.16
C GLY A 111 2.63 -19.06 10.37
N THR A 112 3.22 -19.56 9.28
CA THR A 112 4.19 -20.67 9.34
C THR A 112 5.42 -20.28 10.15
N ALA A 113 6.00 -19.11 9.89
CA ALA A 113 7.20 -18.64 10.59
C ALA A 113 6.95 -18.52 12.10
N ILE A 114 5.79 -18.03 12.52
CA ILE A 114 5.45 -17.87 13.94
C ILE A 114 4.86 -19.14 14.60
N GLY A 115 4.80 -20.28 13.89
CA GLY A 115 4.29 -21.53 14.44
C GLY A 115 2.76 -21.66 14.50
N HIS A 116 2.03 -20.84 13.74
CA HIS A 116 0.57 -20.75 13.67
C HIS A 116 0.02 -21.03 12.26
N ALA A 117 0.55 -22.07 11.60
CA ALA A 117 0.18 -22.42 10.22
C ALA A 117 -1.31 -22.77 10.06
N GLU A 118 -1.90 -23.46 11.05
CA GLU A 118 -3.33 -23.81 11.03
C GLU A 118 -4.23 -22.58 11.14
N GLU A 119 -3.93 -21.66 12.05
CA GLU A 119 -4.67 -20.39 12.17
C GLU A 119 -4.54 -19.55 10.90
N ALA A 120 -3.34 -19.45 10.33
CA ALA A 120 -3.12 -18.72 9.10
C ALA A 120 -3.89 -19.30 7.91
N THR A 121 -3.98 -20.63 7.82
CA THR A 121 -4.81 -21.30 6.80
C THR A 121 -6.28 -20.93 6.97
N LYS A 122 -6.81 -20.95 8.21
CA LYS A 122 -8.21 -20.56 8.49
C LYS A 122 -8.48 -19.10 8.10
N VAL A 123 -7.56 -18.18 8.44
CA VAL A 123 -7.68 -16.76 8.08
C VAL A 123 -7.64 -16.58 6.57
N ARG A 124 -6.69 -17.23 5.89
CA ARG A 124 -6.58 -17.20 4.42
C ARG A 124 -7.87 -17.67 3.75
N THR A 125 -8.40 -18.84 4.12
CA THR A 125 -9.64 -19.37 3.54
C THR A 125 -10.81 -18.42 3.75
N MET A 126 -10.95 -17.84 4.95
CA MET A 126 -12.02 -16.86 5.23
C MET A 126 -11.91 -15.61 4.35
N LEU A 127 -10.69 -15.12 4.08
CA LEU A 127 -10.48 -13.96 3.20
C LEU A 127 -10.72 -14.31 1.73
N GLU A 128 -10.24 -15.47 1.27
CA GLU A 128 -10.49 -15.99 -0.08
C GLU A 128 -12.00 -16.16 -0.35
N GLU A 129 -12.78 -16.65 0.62
CA GLU A 129 -14.24 -16.72 0.51
C GLU A 129 -14.90 -15.34 0.38
N ARG A 130 -14.36 -14.31 1.05
CA ARG A 130 -14.86 -12.94 0.93
C ARG A 130 -14.52 -12.32 -0.42
N ILE A 131 -13.31 -12.57 -0.94
CA ILE A 131 -12.92 -12.19 -2.30
C ILE A 131 -13.84 -12.87 -3.32
N GLN A 132 -14.10 -14.17 -3.17
CA GLN A 132 -14.97 -14.91 -4.07
C GLN A 132 -16.39 -14.32 -4.10
N LYS A 133 -16.94 -13.91 -2.95
CA LYS A 133 -18.24 -13.22 -2.91
C LYS A 133 -18.25 -11.92 -3.72
N CYS A 134 -17.16 -11.14 -3.68
CA CYS A 134 -17.05 -9.94 -4.51
C CYS A 134 -17.01 -10.28 -6.01
N ILE A 135 -16.25 -11.32 -6.37
CA ILE A 135 -16.18 -11.83 -7.75
C ILE A 135 -17.56 -12.29 -8.23
N ASP A 136 -18.30 -13.03 -7.41
CA ASP A 136 -19.64 -13.54 -7.75
C ASP A 136 -20.62 -12.39 -7.99
N VAL A 137 -20.62 -11.36 -7.13
CA VAL A 137 -21.45 -10.15 -7.29
C VAL A 137 -21.14 -9.43 -8.60
N THR A 138 -19.85 -9.23 -8.91
CA THR A 138 -19.43 -8.57 -10.15
C THR A 138 -19.73 -9.42 -11.38
N THR A 139 -19.58 -10.74 -11.29
CA THR A 139 -19.89 -11.69 -12.38
C THR A 139 -21.37 -11.67 -12.71
N GLU A 140 -22.23 -11.70 -11.69
CA GLU A 140 -23.68 -11.58 -11.86
C GLU A 140 -24.06 -10.22 -12.47
N ALA A 141 -23.46 -9.12 -12.00
CA ALA A 141 -23.70 -7.79 -12.57
C ALA A 141 -23.34 -7.69 -14.06
N LYS A 142 -22.25 -8.36 -14.47
CA LYS A 142 -21.77 -8.43 -15.86
C LYS A 142 -22.72 -9.20 -16.80
N THR A 143 -23.66 -9.99 -16.27
CA THR A 143 -24.68 -10.66 -17.10
C THR A 143 -25.71 -9.69 -17.70
N ASN A 144 -25.87 -8.51 -17.09
CA ASN A 144 -26.77 -7.49 -17.59
C ASN A 144 -26.18 -6.85 -18.87
N PRO A 145 -26.88 -6.86 -20.03
CA PRO A 145 -26.38 -6.25 -21.26
C PRO A 145 -26.11 -4.74 -21.17
N ALA A 146 -26.72 -4.05 -20.19
CA ALA A 146 -26.48 -2.64 -19.91
C ALA A 146 -25.20 -2.38 -19.08
N TYR A 147 -24.55 -3.44 -18.57
CA TYR A 147 -23.32 -3.31 -17.80
C TYR A 147 -22.21 -2.65 -18.63
N LYS A 148 -21.61 -1.62 -18.05
CA LYS A 148 -20.42 -0.96 -18.59
C LYS A 148 -19.41 -0.82 -17.45
N PRO A 149 -18.23 -1.45 -17.54
CA PRO A 149 -17.22 -1.29 -16.50
C PRO A 149 -16.78 0.18 -16.46
N LYS A 150 -16.72 0.72 -15.24
CA LYS A 150 -16.29 2.11 -15.03
C LYS A 150 -14.79 2.22 -15.12
N LYS A 151 -14.28 3.22 -15.86
CA LYS A 151 -12.85 3.55 -15.86
C LYS A 151 -12.49 4.25 -14.55
N VAL A 152 -11.62 3.63 -13.76
CA VAL A 152 -11.21 4.13 -12.44
C VAL A 152 -9.79 4.68 -12.51
N MET A 153 -9.63 5.95 -12.13
CA MET A 153 -8.33 6.53 -11.81
C MET A 153 -8.16 6.54 -10.30
N PHE A 154 -7.20 5.75 -9.81
CA PHE A 154 -6.83 5.69 -8.41
C PHE A 154 -5.52 6.44 -8.22
N PHE A 155 -5.52 7.53 -7.46
CA PHE A 155 -4.34 8.31 -7.12
C PHE A 155 -3.72 7.74 -5.85
N GLU A 156 -2.72 6.87 -6.03
CA GLU A 156 -1.85 6.34 -4.97
C GLU A 156 -0.87 7.42 -4.48
N TRP A 157 -0.62 8.43 -5.32
CA TRP A 157 0.03 9.69 -4.98
C TRP A 157 -0.46 10.80 -5.92
N THR A 158 -0.59 12.02 -5.42
CA THR A 158 -1.25 13.14 -6.13
C THR A 158 -0.27 14.03 -6.89
N GLU A 159 0.95 14.21 -6.38
CA GLU A 159 1.99 15.00 -7.04
C GLU A 159 3.41 14.47 -6.74
N PRO A 160 4.16 14.03 -7.77
CA PRO A 160 3.69 13.76 -9.12
C PRO A 160 2.65 12.62 -9.13
N ILE A 161 1.91 12.45 -10.24
CA ILE A 161 0.80 11.51 -10.27
C ILE A 161 1.34 10.08 -10.30
N TYR A 162 1.00 9.28 -9.28
CA TYR A 162 1.16 7.84 -9.28
C TYR A 162 -0.23 7.18 -9.27
N PRO A 163 -0.57 6.36 -10.28
CA PRO A 163 -1.78 5.57 -10.30
C PRO A 163 -1.63 4.33 -9.40
N ALA A 164 -2.71 3.58 -9.21
CA ALA A 164 -2.68 2.28 -8.52
C ALA A 164 -1.62 1.32 -9.09
N GLY A 165 -0.85 0.70 -8.19
CA GLY A 165 0.07 -0.39 -8.50
C GLY A 165 -0.26 -1.70 -7.78
N HIS A 166 0.57 -2.72 -8.04
CA HIS A 166 0.53 -4.03 -7.41
C HIS A 166 -0.88 -4.68 -7.47
N TRP A 167 -1.48 -4.97 -6.32
CA TRP A 167 -2.78 -5.62 -6.20
C TRP A 167 -3.96 -4.64 -6.39
N THR A 168 -3.74 -3.33 -6.31
CA THR A 168 -4.84 -2.35 -6.35
C THR A 168 -5.58 -2.34 -7.70
N PRO A 169 -4.93 -2.44 -8.88
CA PRO A 169 -5.64 -2.63 -10.15
C PRO A 169 -6.48 -3.92 -10.18
N GLU A 170 -5.99 -5.03 -9.63
CA GLU A 170 -6.75 -6.28 -9.51
C GLU A 170 -8.01 -6.09 -8.65
N MET A 171 -7.89 -5.38 -7.52
CA MET A 171 -9.04 -5.04 -6.66
C MET A 171 -10.09 -4.22 -7.40
N ILE A 172 -9.66 -3.27 -8.24
CA ILE A 172 -10.57 -2.46 -9.08
C ILE A 172 -11.32 -3.36 -10.07
N GLU A 173 -10.63 -4.31 -10.70
CA GLU A 173 -11.23 -5.25 -11.66
C GLU A 173 -12.21 -6.23 -10.99
N ILE A 174 -11.87 -6.73 -9.80
CA ILE A 174 -12.75 -7.56 -8.97
C ILE A 174 -14.02 -6.79 -8.58
N ALA A 175 -13.90 -5.49 -8.28
CA ALA A 175 -15.04 -4.62 -8.00
C ALA A 175 -15.85 -4.23 -9.26
N GLY A 176 -15.46 -4.70 -10.45
CA GLY A 176 -16.16 -4.46 -11.71
C GLY A 176 -15.73 -3.19 -12.48
N GLY A 177 -14.74 -2.46 -11.96
CA GLY A 177 -14.09 -1.38 -12.68
C GLY A 177 -13.07 -1.87 -13.70
N VAL A 178 -12.43 -0.93 -14.37
CA VAL A 178 -11.21 -1.15 -15.17
C VAL A 178 -10.19 -0.07 -14.84
N HIS A 179 -8.91 -0.43 -14.80
CA HIS A 179 -7.81 0.50 -14.56
C HIS A 179 -6.83 0.51 -15.74
N PRO A 180 -7.04 1.37 -16.76
CA PRO A 180 -6.32 1.27 -18.03
C PRO A 180 -4.90 1.86 -18.01
N ILE A 181 -4.43 2.41 -16.88
CA ILE A 181 -3.15 3.13 -16.77
C ILE A 181 -2.01 2.20 -16.37
N ASN A 182 -2.28 1.27 -15.45
CA ASN A 182 -1.30 0.34 -14.92
C ASN A 182 -1.91 -1.06 -14.79
N PRO A 183 -1.32 -2.11 -15.38
CA PRO A 183 -1.88 -3.45 -15.28
C PRO A 183 -1.72 -4.02 -13.86
N PRO A 184 -2.57 -4.98 -13.45
CA PRO A 184 -2.41 -5.74 -12.21
C PRO A 184 -1.01 -6.36 -12.07
N GLY A 185 -0.50 -6.41 -10.83
CA GLY A 185 0.78 -7.02 -10.50
C GLY A 185 2.01 -6.12 -10.75
N ILE A 186 1.85 -4.95 -11.36
CA ILE A 186 2.97 -4.06 -11.71
C ILE A 186 3.07 -2.90 -10.71
N PRO A 187 4.28 -2.52 -10.26
CA PRO A 187 4.47 -1.36 -9.38
C PRO A 187 3.84 -0.09 -9.95
N SER A 188 3.42 0.82 -9.06
CA SER A 188 2.96 2.15 -9.48
C SER A 188 4.12 2.90 -10.16
N LYS A 189 3.78 3.67 -11.20
CA LYS A 189 4.76 4.46 -11.96
C LYS A 189 4.23 5.87 -12.16
N ARG A 190 5.14 6.84 -12.19
CA ARG A 190 4.78 8.23 -12.50
C ARG A 190 4.11 8.31 -13.88
N VAL A 191 2.99 9.01 -13.97
CA VAL A 191 2.29 9.29 -15.23
C VAL A 191 2.10 10.78 -15.46
N SER A 192 1.88 11.16 -16.72
CA SER A 192 1.60 12.54 -17.09
C SER A 192 0.13 12.89 -16.89
N VAL A 193 -0.17 14.19 -16.83
CA VAL A 193 -1.56 14.68 -16.80
C VAL A 193 -2.29 14.28 -18.09
N GLU A 194 -1.58 14.30 -19.21
CA GLU A 194 -2.07 13.92 -20.53
C GLU A 194 -2.49 12.44 -20.57
N ASP A 195 -1.68 11.55 -19.99
CA ASP A 195 -2.02 10.12 -19.89
C ASP A 195 -3.29 9.90 -19.07
N VAL A 196 -3.45 10.63 -17.96
CA VAL A 196 -4.64 10.55 -17.10
C VAL A 196 -5.87 11.10 -17.81
N ALA A 197 -5.74 12.23 -18.51
CA ALA A 197 -6.83 12.85 -19.24
C ALA A 197 -7.30 11.97 -20.42
N ALA A 198 -6.38 11.32 -21.13
CA ALA A 198 -6.68 10.43 -22.26
C ALA A 198 -7.52 9.21 -21.86
N VAL A 199 -7.49 8.81 -20.58
CA VAL A 199 -8.31 7.73 -20.04
C VAL A 199 -9.78 8.13 -19.90
N GLU A 200 -10.08 9.42 -19.71
CA GLU A 200 -11.42 9.93 -19.38
C GLU A 200 -12.07 9.09 -18.25
N PRO A 201 -11.46 9.02 -17.06
CA PRO A 201 -11.96 8.23 -15.95
C PRO A 201 -13.34 8.72 -15.48
N GLU A 202 -14.21 7.76 -15.14
CA GLU A 202 -15.54 8.03 -14.60
C GLU A 202 -15.54 8.06 -13.07
N VAL A 203 -14.55 7.42 -12.45
CA VAL A 203 -14.38 7.36 -10.99
C VAL A 203 -12.97 7.79 -10.65
N LEU A 204 -12.85 8.78 -9.76
CA LEU A 204 -11.58 9.22 -9.17
C LEU A 204 -11.54 8.76 -7.72
N ILE A 205 -10.48 8.05 -7.34
CA ILE A 205 -10.22 7.66 -5.95
C ILE A 205 -8.92 8.34 -5.53
N ILE A 206 -8.97 9.24 -4.56
CA ILE A 206 -7.79 9.91 -4.01
C ILE A 206 -7.44 9.17 -2.73
N CYS A 207 -6.33 8.43 -2.76
CA CYS A 207 -5.93 7.55 -1.66
C CYS A 207 -4.40 7.52 -1.51
N PRO A 208 -3.77 8.67 -1.19
CA PRO A 208 -2.32 8.77 -1.17
C PRO A 208 -1.73 7.86 -0.08
N CYS A 209 -0.74 7.04 -0.45
CA CYS A 209 -0.14 6.07 0.46
C CYS A 209 0.42 6.73 1.73
N GLY A 210 0.16 6.14 2.89
CA GLY A 210 0.65 6.67 4.18
C GLY A 210 -0.08 7.93 4.69
N LEU A 211 -1.08 8.45 3.97
CA LEU A 211 -1.86 9.62 4.41
C LEU A 211 -3.21 9.23 4.99
N ASP A 212 -3.50 9.74 6.19
CA ASP A 212 -4.84 9.63 6.77
C ASP A 212 -5.88 10.45 5.98
N LEU A 213 -7.16 10.25 6.27
CA LEU A 213 -8.23 10.95 5.55
C LEU A 213 -8.15 12.49 5.63
N ALA A 214 -7.62 13.04 6.72
CA ALA A 214 -7.49 14.49 6.88
C ALA A 214 -6.35 15.05 6.01
N ALA A 215 -5.23 14.34 5.90
CA ALA A 215 -4.16 14.65 4.97
C ALA A 215 -4.60 14.46 3.51
N THR A 216 -5.33 13.38 3.20
CA THR A 216 -5.94 13.18 1.87
C THR A 216 -6.85 14.34 1.47
N ARG A 217 -7.63 14.91 2.42
CA ARG A 217 -8.46 16.10 2.15
C ARG A 217 -7.61 17.29 1.71
N LYS A 218 -6.50 17.55 2.39
CA LYS A 218 -5.60 18.67 2.05
C LYS A 218 -5.00 18.48 0.65
N GLU A 219 -4.56 17.27 0.32
CA GLU A 219 -4.06 16.94 -1.01
C GLU A 219 -5.13 17.11 -2.10
N TYR A 220 -6.37 16.73 -1.80
CA TYR A 220 -7.49 16.97 -2.70
C TYR A 220 -7.75 18.48 -2.90
N ASP A 221 -7.69 19.29 -1.86
CA ASP A 221 -7.87 20.75 -1.97
C ASP A 221 -6.78 21.36 -2.87
N LEU A 222 -5.52 20.92 -2.73
CA LEU A 222 -4.41 21.31 -3.61
C LEU A 222 -4.61 20.84 -5.06
N LEU A 223 -5.14 19.64 -5.27
CA LEU A 223 -5.50 19.17 -6.61
C LEU A 223 -6.58 20.05 -7.24
N MET A 224 -7.58 20.47 -6.46
CA MET A 224 -8.67 21.34 -6.95
C MET A 224 -8.19 22.75 -7.33
N GLU A 225 -7.01 23.19 -6.89
CA GLU A 225 -6.37 24.41 -7.39
C GLU A 225 -5.83 24.26 -8.82
N LYS A 226 -5.65 23.02 -9.31
CA LYS A 226 -5.14 22.74 -10.64
C LYS A 226 -6.26 22.64 -11.67
N GLU A 227 -6.13 23.38 -12.77
CA GLU A 227 -7.13 23.43 -13.85
C GLU A 227 -7.42 22.03 -14.43
N TRP A 228 -6.37 21.28 -14.75
CA TRP A 228 -6.51 19.94 -15.32
C TRP A 228 -7.32 18.99 -14.43
N PHE A 229 -7.16 19.08 -13.10
CA PHE A 229 -7.86 18.21 -12.18
C PHE A 229 -9.30 18.66 -11.99
N ARG A 230 -9.58 19.98 -11.97
CA ARG A 230 -10.96 20.47 -11.99
C ARG A 230 -11.70 19.98 -13.23
N ASP A 231 -11.08 20.04 -14.40
CA ASP A 231 -11.69 19.57 -15.64
C ASP A 231 -11.94 18.06 -15.62
N LEU A 232 -11.02 17.28 -15.06
CA LEU A 232 -11.17 15.84 -14.87
C LEU A 232 -12.31 15.52 -13.89
N SER A 233 -12.31 16.16 -12.72
CA SER A 233 -13.28 16.01 -11.65
C SER A 233 -14.70 16.37 -12.10
N ASN A 234 -14.86 17.44 -12.88
CA ASN A 234 -16.15 17.86 -13.43
C ASN A 234 -16.77 16.84 -14.41
N LYS A 235 -15.96 15.98 -15.02
CA LYS A 235 -16.40 14.92 -15.95
C LYS A 235 -16.62 13.58 -15.25
N ALA A 236 -16.01 13.38 -14.07
CA ALA A 236 -16.14 12.16 -13.31
C ALA A 236 -17.55 12.05 -12.69
N THR A 237 -18.11 10.85 -12.66
CA THR A 237 -19.37 10.57 -11.96
C THR A 237 -19.19 10.51 -10.44
N THR A 238 -17.97 10.17 -9.99
CA THR A 238 -17.66 9.99 -8.56
C THR A 238 -16.24 10.46 -8.29
N VAL A 239 -16.07 11.20 -7.19
CA VAL A 239 -14.77 11.50 -6.59
C VAL A 239 -14.81 11.07 -5.13
N ALA A 240 -13.99 10.08 -4.77
CA ALA A 240 -13.91 9.52 -3.43
C ALA A 240 -12.56 9.88 -2.80
N LEU A 241 -12.59 10.36 -1.55
CA LEU A 241 -11.38 10.49 -0.73
C LEU A 241 -11.32 9.33 0.24
N VAL A 242 -10.14 8.71 0.34
CA VAL A 242 -9.90 7.53 1.15
C VAL A 242 -8.70 7.76 2.07
N ASP A 243 -8.75 7.16 3.25
CA ASP A 243 -7.59 7.03 4.13
C ASP A 243 -6.58 6.06 3.50
N GLY A 244 -5.54 6.60 2.87
CA GLY A 244 -4.51 5.81 2.18
C GLY A 244 -3.41 5.30 3.11
N ASN A 245 -3.39 5.74 4.37
CA ASN A 245 -2.61 5.11 5.43
C ASN A 245 -3.23 3.76 5.82
N GLN A 246 -4.55 3.67 5.89
CA GLN A 246 -5.24 2.50 6.40
C GLN A 246 -5.78 1.57 5.30
N MET A 247 -6.21 2.10 4.15
CA MET A 247 -6.89 1.33 3.11
C MET A 247 -6.01 1.14 1.88
N PHE A 248 -6.19 -0.02 1.23
CA PHE A 248 -5.64 -0.40 -0.09
C PHE A 248 -4.11 -0.51 -0.22
N ASN A 249 -3.31 0.24 0.54
CA ASN A 249 -1.86 0.31 0.33
C ASN A 249 -1.03 -0.60 1.26
N ARG A 250 -1.66 -1.27 2.23
CA ARG A 250 -0.98 -2.21 3.16
C ARG A 250 -1.36 -3.65 2.82
N SER A 251 -0.37 -4.47 2.48
CA SER A 251 -0.56 -5.90 2.17
C SER A 251 -0.90 -6.70 3.42
N GLY A 252 -2.18 -6.91 3.68
CA GLY A 252 -2.63 -7.71 4.81
C GLY A 252 -4.14 -7.95 4.84
N PRO A 253 -4.65 -8.58 5.91
CA PRO A 253 -6.04 -9.03 6.00
C PRO A 253 -7.10 -7.95 5.78
N ARG A 254 -6.77 -6.67 6.03
CA ARG A 254 -7.72 -5.55 5.92
C ARG A 254 -7.94 -5.04 4.49
N LEU A 255 -7.26 -5.60 3.49
CA LEU A 255 -7.59 -5.31 2.09
C LEU A 255 -8.99 -5.83 1.72
N ILE A 256 -9.47 -6.87 2.40
CA ILE A 256 -10.72 -7.58 2.13
C ILE A 256 -11.79 -7.19 3.13
#